data_AF-A0A556B3L4-F1
#
_entry.id   AF-A0A556B3L4-F1
#
_cell.length_a   1.000
_cell.length_b   1.000
_cell.length_c   1.000
_cell.angle_alpha   90.00
_cell.angle_beta   90.00
_cell.angle_gamma   90.00
#
_symmetry.space_group_name_H-M   'P 1'
#
loop_
_entity.id
_entity.type
_entity.pdbx_description
1 polymer ?
#
loop_
_entity_poly.entity_id
_entity_poly.type
_entity_poly.pdbx_seq_one_letter_code
_entity_poly.pdbx_strand_id
1 'polypeptide(L)' 'VTNTGMKPVLVKGKHVKSINQYYNKMKSHFTSTLRNEKQTNEGPFTSKRIEKLHQKRYLKIKDVFHKVS' A
#
# COMPACT_ATOMS: atom_id res chain seq x y z
N VAL A 1 -22.15 -21.43 6.68
CA VAL A 1 -21.02 -21.15 5.77
C VAL A 1 -21.61 -20.70 4.45
N THR A 2 -21.37 -19.46 4.01
CA THR A 2 -22.02 -18.90 2.80
C THR A 2 -21.26 -19.35 1.57
N ASN A 3 -21.76 -20.37 0.88
CA ASN A 3 -21.21 -20.86 -0.38
C ASN A 3 -22.08 -20.30 -1.51
N THR A 4 -21.72 -19.15 -2.08
CA THR A 4 -22.52 -18.41 -3.07
C THR A 4 -22.59 -19.12 -4.44
N GLY A 5 -22.06 -20.35 -4.58
CA GLY A 5 -22.08 -21.11 -5.84
C GLY A 5 -21.22 -20.51 -6.97
N MET A 6 -20.51 -19.42 -6.71
CA MET A 6 -19.66 -18.74 -7.70
C MET A 6 -18.37 -19.54 -7.92
N LYS A 7 -17.97 -19.66 -9.19
CA LYS A 7 -16.70 -20.30 -9.55
C LYS A 7 -15.54 -19.47 -8.99
N PRO A 8 -14.53 -20.09 -8.36
CA PRO A 8 -13.36 -19.37 -7.88
C PRO A 8 -12.61 -18.74 -9.06
N VAL A 9 -12.23 -17.47 -8.93
CA VAL A 9 -11.46 -16.73 -9.94
C VAL A 9 -10.03 -16.55 -9.45
N LEU A 10 -9.06 -17.04 -10.24
CA LEU A 10 -7.64 -16.87 -9.96
C LEU A 10 -7.06 -15.76 -10.84
N VAL A 11 -6.48 -14.73 -10.21
CA VAL A 11 -6.01 -13.52 -10.89
C VAL A 11 -4.50 -13.41 -10.70
N LYS A 12 -3.77 -13.14 -11.78
CA LYS A 12 -2.31 -13.01 -11.74
C LYS A 12 -1.90 -11.75 -10.93
N GLY A 13 -1.22 -11.96 -9.80
CA GLY A 13 -0.83 -10.89 -8.87
C GLY A 13 0.35 -9.99 -9.30
N LYS A 14 0.85 -10.08 -10.53
CA LYS A 14 2.06 -9.35 -10.99
C LYS A 14 1.93 -7.83 -10.82
N HIS A 15 0.75 -7.27 -11.15
CA HIS A 15 0.48 -5.84 -11.01
C HIS A 15 0.38 -5.39 -9.55
N VAL A 16 -0.29 -6.17 -8.69
CA VAL A 16 -0.36 -5.89 -7.26
C VAL A 16 1.02 -5.94 -6.61
N LYS A 17 1.86 -6.90 -7.03
CA LYS A 17 3.24 -7.04 -6.56
C LYS A 17 4.09 -5.81 -6.88
N SER A 18 4.03 -5.28 -8.11
CA SER A 18 4.81 -4.09 -8.49
C SER A 18 4.36 -2.84 -7.74
N ILE A 19 3.04 -2.66 -7.52
CA ILE A 19 2.49 -1.59 -6.69
C ILE A 19 3.04 -1.68 -5.26
N ASN A 20 3.06 -2.89 -4.68
CA ASN A 20 3.55 -3.09 -3.32
C ASN A 20 5.08 -2.89 -3.21
N GLN A 21 5.84 -3.30 -4.23
CA GLN A 21 7.28 -3.08 -4.29
C GLN A 21 7.63 -1.59 -4.33
N TYR A 22 6.96 -0.81 -5.18
CA TYR A 22 7.12 0.65 -5.22
C TYR A 22 6.79 1.28 -3.87
N TYR A 23 5.67 0.87 -3.27
CA TYR A 23 5.25 1.36 -1.96
C TYR A 23 6.31 1.08 -0.88
N ASN A 24 6.85 -0.13 -0.82
CA ASN A 24 7.88 -0.49 0.16
C ASN A 24 9.16 0.35 -0.02
N LYS A 25 9.59 0.57 -1.26
CA LYS A 25 10.75 1.42 -1.58
C LYS A 25 10.55 2.86 -1.08
N MET A 26 9.40 3.46 -1.39
CA MET A 26 9.10 4.84 -0.99
C MET A 26 8.87 4.98 0.52
N LYS A 27 8.20 4.00 1.14
CA LYS A 27 7.99 3.98 2.59
C LYS A 27 9.32 3.94 3.33
N SER A 28 10.23 3.05 2.93
CA SER A 28 11.56 2.96 3.54
C SER A 28 12.34 4.27 3.44
N HIS A 29 12.35 4.91 2.26
CA HIS A 29 12.99 6.20 2.06
C HIS A 29 12.42 7.29 2.97
N PHE A 30 11.09 7.45 3.00
CA PHE A 30 10.48 8.49 3.84
C PHE A 30 10.63 8.22 5.34
N THR A 31 10.57 6.96 5.76
CA THR A 31 10.77 6.59 7.16
C THR A 31 12.22 6.81 7.61
N SER A 32 13.22 6.58 6.75
CA SER A 32 14.62 6.86 7.12
C SER A 32 14.85 8.36 7.28
N THR A 33 14.32 9.18 6.37
CA THR A 33 14.40 10.65 6.48
C THR A 33 13.73 11.14 7.76
N LEU A 34 12.52 10.66 8.05
CA LEU A 34 11.78 11.02 9.27
C LEU A 34 12.51 10.64 10.56
N ARG A 35 13.20 9.50 10.58
CA ARG A 35 13.99 9.06 11.76
C ARG A 35 15.27 9.86 11.94
N ASN A 36 15.87 10.35 10.86
CA ASN A 36 17.07 11.18 10.93
C ASN A 36 16.73 12.62 11.34
N GLU A 37 15.54 13.11 10.99
CA GLU A 37 15.10 14.49 11.28
C GLU A 37 14.47 14.65 12.66
N LYS A 38 13.89 13.59 13.25
CA LYS A 38 13.22 13.64 14.55
C LYS A 38 14.03 12.95 15.63
N GLN A 39 14.14 13.60 16.80
CA GLN A 39 14.55 12.90 18.02
C GLN A 39 13.46 11.90 18.45
N THR A 40 13.85 10.85 19.16
CA THR A 40 12.99 9.74 19.61
C THR A 40 11.75 10.17 20.41
N ASN A 41 11.73 11.42 20.91
CA ASN A 41 10.67 11.98 21.74
C ASN A 41 9.69 12.90 20.97
N GLU A 42 9.84 13.10 19.66
CA GLU A 42 9.06 14.07 18.88
C GLU A 42 7.87 13.44 18.11
N GLY A 43 6.91 12.90 18.86
CA GLY A 43 5.61 12.49 18.34
C GLY A 43 5.65 11.40 17.24
N PRO A 44 4.54 11.17 16.52
CA PRO A 44 4.46 10.07 15.57
C PRO A 44 5.41 10.25 14.37
N PHE A 45 6.07 9.15 13.97
CA PHE A 45 6.94 9.05 12.78
C PHE A 45 6.12 8.93 11.48
N THR A 46 5.05 9.70 11.37
CA THR A 46 4.21 9.79 10.18
C THR A 46 4.31 11.18 9.58
N SER A 47 4.34 11.26 8.26
CA SER A 47 4.25 12.54 7.54
C SER A 47 3.07 12.51 6.58
N LYS A 48 2.57 13.70 6.23
CA LYS A 48 1.55 13.87 5.17
C LYS A 48 1.97 13.20 3.85
N ARG A 49 3.26 13.05 3.58
CA ARG A 49 3.80 12.33 2.40
C ARG A 49 3.57 10.83 2.49
N ILE A 50 3.77 10.23 3.67
CA ILE A 50 3.51 8.80 3.92
C ILE A 50 2.01 8.50 3.84
N GLU A 51 1.16 9.36 4.40
CA GLU A 51 -0.31 9.22 4.29
C GLU A 51 -0.79 9.26 2.84
N LYS A 52 -0.30 10.22 2.05
CA LYS A 52 -0.57 10.28 0.61
C LYS A 52 -0.08 9.02 -0.11
N LEU A 53 1.06 8.46 0.29
CA LEU A 53 1.59 7.21 -0.27
C LEU A 53 0.65 6.03 0.04
N HIS A 54 0.12 5.94 1.26
CA HIS A 54 -0.89 4.94 1.64
C HIS A 54 -2.16 5.06 0.80
N GLN A 55 -2.70 6.28 0.67
CA GLN A 55 -3.90 6.54 -0.11
C GLN A 55 -3.71 6.16 -1.58
N LYS A 56 -2.57 6.54 -2.19
CA LYS A 56 -2.23 6.16 -3.56
C LYS A 56 -2.14 4.65 -3.74
N ARG A 57 -1.52 3.93 -2.79
CA ARG A 57 -1.45 2.46 -2.84
C ARG A 57 -2.85 1.84 -2.80
N TYR A 58 -3.68 2.31 -1.88
CA TYR A 58 -5.05 1.83 -1.71
C TYR A 58 -5.89 2.03 -2.99
N LEU A 59 -5.87 3.23 -3.56
CA LEU A 59 -6.63 3.54 -4.78
C LEU A 59 -6.18 2.68 -5.97
N LYS A 60 -4.88 2.47 -6.16
CA LYS A 60 -4.36 1.61 -7.24
C LYS A 60 -4.79 0.15 -7.09
N ILE A 61 -4.74 -0.39 -5.87
CA ILE A 61 -5.16 -1.77 -5.60
C ILE A 61 -6.67 -1.91 -5.81
N LYS A 62 -7.46 -0.96 -5.31
CA LYS A 62 -8.92 -0.93 -5.51
C LYS A 62 -9.28 -0.90 -6.99
N ASP A 63 -8.59 -0.07 -7.78
CA ASP A 63 -8.79 0.01 -9.24
C ASP A 63 -8.46 -1.32 -9.94
N VAL A 64 -7.35 -1.97 -9.57
CA VAL A 64 -6.99 -3.29 -10.11
C VAL A 64 -8.07 -4.33 -9.82
N PHE A 65 -8.58 -4.40 -8.59
CA PHE A 65 -9.65 -5.34 -8.25
C PHE A 65 -10.98 -5.00 -8.91
N HIS A 66 -11.30 -3.71 -9.06
CA HIS A 66 -12.51 -3.29 -9.75
C HIS A 66 -12.51 -3.71 -11.23
N LYS A 67 -11.35 -3.61 -11.90
CA LYS A 67 -11.18 -4.03 -13.32
C LYS A 67 -11.19 -5.54 -13.54
N VAL A 68 -11.02 -6.31 -12.46
CA VAL A 68 -10.92 -7.77 -12.49
C VAL A 68 -12.26 -8.42 -12.12
N SER A 69 -13.14 -7.68 -11.42
CA SER A 69 -14.48 -8.11 -11.04
C SER A 69 -15.45 -8.15 -12.22
#